data_AF-A0A811P677-F1
#
_entry.id   AF-A0A811P677-F1
#
_cell.length_a   1.000
_cell.length_b   1.000
_cell.length_c   1.000
_cell.angle_alpha   90.00
_cell.angle_beta   90.00
_cell.angle_gamma   90.00
#
_symmetry.space_group_name_H-M   'P 1'
#
loop_
_entity.id
_entity.type
_entity.pdbx_description
1 polymer ?
#
loop_
_entity_poly.entity_id
_entity_poly.type
_entity_poly.pdbx_seq_one_letter_code
_entity_poly.pdbx_strand_id
1 'polypeptide(L)'
;MRPLILTARCWLLRARVRAMATLPMAPPATAISFTTRPLYSPSSRSHRRLLARFFSVAPASAGPRGLRAAASAVEVGGVKMAREDVVKEDDPTNNVPDTIFSKISLQLHRRDNHPLGILKNTIYNYFDKNFTGQFDDLCPLVSVKQNFDDVLVPSDHMEGFRVFSPDEWSGSGMDGTAYAAAELMKILEGLARYLFGAVEMRWVDTYFPFTNPSFELEIYFQDDWLEVLGCGVTEQEILKRNGRRDHVAWAFGLGLERLAMVLFDIPDI
;
A
#
# COMPACT_ATOMS: atom_id res chain seq x y z
N MET A 1 27.04 16.47 -2.83
CA MET A 1 26.17 17.13 -1.84
C MET A 1 24.76 17.11 -2.39
N ARG A 2 23.78 16.53 -1.66
CA ARG A 2 22.36 16.47 -2.03
C ARG A 2 21.50 16.52 -0.75
N PRO A 3 20.35 17.19 -0.73
CA PRO A 3 19.60 17.55 0.49
C PRO A 3 18.61 16.48 0.96
N LEU A 4 18.45 16.31 2.28
CA LEU A 4 17.36 15.51 2.85
C LEU A 4 16.03 16.23 2.59
N ILE A 5 15.13 15.61 1.81
CA ILE A 5 13.80 16.16 1.50
C ILE A 5 12.75 15.25 2.13
N LEU A 6 11.90 15.82 2.98
CA LEU A 6 10.76 15.12 3.57
C LEU A 6 9.51 15.27 2.66
N THR A 7 9.53 14.66 1.48
CA THR A 7 8.33 14.56 0.63
C THR A 7 7.34 13.57 1.21
N ALA A 8 6.11 14.01 1.47
CA ALA A 8 4.98 13.09 1.58
C ALA A 8 4.82 12.32 0.24
N ARG A 9 4.49 11.02 0.32
CA ARG A 9 4.48 10.02 -0.77
C ARG A 9 5.88 9.58 -1.26
N CYS A 10 6.48 8.62 -0.57
CA CYS A 10 7.06 7.40 -1.20
C CYS A 10 7.39 6.34 -0.12
N TRP A 11 7.03 5.08 -0.36
CA TRP A 11 7.25 3.98 0.59
C TRP A 11 8.66 3.35 0.43
N LEU A 12 9.59 3.82 1.27
CA LEU A 12 10.29 3.05 2.31
C LEU A 12 11.14 1.77 2.07
N LEU A 13 12.17 1.62 2.91
CA LEU A 13 13.17 0.54 3.05
C LEU A 13 13.71 0.53 4.51
N ARG A 14 14.33 -0.49 5.17
CA ARG A 14 15.09 -1.68 4.73
C ARG A 14 15.23 -2.73 5.84
N ALA A 15 15.37 -4.01 5.50
CA ALA A 15 15.90 -5.04 6.40
C ALA A 15 16.97 -5.95 5.74
N ARG A 16 17.72 -6.70 6.57
CA ARG A 16 18.98 -7.39 6.22
C ARG A 16 18.81 -8.88 5.86
N VAL A 17 19.66 -9.33 4.95
CA VAL A 17 19.87 -10.75 4.55
C VAL A 17 20.38 -11.62 5.72
N ARG A 18 19.70 -12.73 6.03
CA ARG A 18 20.35 -14.02 6.37
C ARG A 18 19.43 -15.28 6.29
N ALA A 19 19.68 -16.10 5.27
CA ALA A 19 19.58 -17.57 5.19
C ALA A 19 18.49 -18.37 5.95
N MET A 20 17.61 -19.06 5.20
CA MET A 20 17.48 -20.54 5.06
C MET A 20 16.31 -20.83 4.09
N ALA A 21 16.51 -21.41 2.91
CA ALA A 21 16.85 -22.81 2.63
C ALA A 21 15.72 -23.81 2.99
N THR A 22 14.89 -24.13 1.97
CA THR A 22 14.19 -25.42 1.73
C THR A 22 13.40 -26.08 2.87
N LEU A 23 12.06 -26.05 2.77
CA LEU A 23 11.19 -27.15 3.22
C LEU A 23 10.05 -27.40 2.20
N PRO A 24 9.53 -28.64 2.08
CA PRO A 24 8.76 -29.08 0.92
C PRO A 24 7.24 -28.87 1.02
N MET A 25 6.55 -28.95 -0.13
CA MET A 25 5.10 -28.89 -0.24
C MET A 25 4.39 -30.08 0.42
N ALA A 26 3.26 -29.82 1.09
CA ALA A 26 2.34 -30.84 1.56
C ALA A 26 1.27 -31.18 0.49
N PRO A 27 0.81 -32.44 0.39
CA PRO A 27 -0.17 -32.87 -0.61
C PRO A 27 -1.62 -32.44 -0.28
N PRO A 28 -2.52 -32.41 -1.28
CA PRO A 28 -3.88 -31.89 -1.13
C PRO A 28 -4.80 -32.82 -0.32
N ALA A 29 -5.71 -32.22 0.46
CA ALA A 29 -6.72 -32.94 1.24
C ALA A 29 -7.92 -33.39 0.38
N THR A 30 -8.50 -34.52 0.77
CA THR A 30 -9.53 -35.28 0.06
C THR A 30 -10.87 -34.52 -0.11
N ALA A 31 -11.53 -34.74 -1.25
CA ALA A 31 -12.84 -34.19 -1.57
C ALA A 31 -13.94 -34.64 -0.58
N ILE A 32 -14.83 -33.72 -0.21
CA ILE A 32 -16.07 -34.00 0.52
C ILE A 32 -17.24 -33.87 -0.46
N SER A 33 -18.16 -34.84 -0.41
CA SER A 33 -19.26 -34.99 -1.35
C SER A 33 -20.40 -33.98 -1.13
N PHE A 34 -20.95 -33.44 -2.22
CA PHE A 34 -22.14 -32.60 -2.20
C PHE A 34 -23.40 -33.46 -2.32
N THR A 35 -24.31 -33.39 -1.34
CA THR A 35 -25.68 -33.88 -1.47
C THR A 35 -26.62 -32.73 -1.81
N THR A 36 -27.29 -32.82 -2.96
CA THR A 36 -28.26 -31.83 -3.44
C THR A 36 -29.68 -32.17 -2.98
N ARG A 37 -30.47 -31.14 -2.63
CA ARG A 37 -31.92 -31.06 -2.86
C ARG A 37 -32.42 -29.61 -2.73
N PRO A 38 -33.53 -29.22 -3.39
CA PRO A 38 -33.64 -27.85 -3.92
C PRO A 38 -34.88 -27.06 -3.45
N LEU A 39 -35.02 -25.86 -4.03
CA LEU A 39 -36.21 -25.01 -4.19
C LEU A 39 -36.74 -24.23 -2.97
N TYR A 40 -36.51 -22.91 -2.98
CA TYR A 40 -37.62 -21.95 -2.99
C TYR A 40 -37.24 -20.60 -3.62
N SER A 41 -38.21 -19.90 -4.19
CA SER A 41 -38.15 -18.53 -4.74
C SER A 41 -39.50 -17.88 -4.42
N PRO A 42 -39.55 -16.61 -3.95
CA PRO A 42 -39.97 -15.57 -4.90
C PRO A 42 -39.44 -14.14 -4.67
N SER A 43 -39.44 -13.37 -5.76
CA SER A 43 -39.78 -11.93 -5.90
C SER A 43 -39.08 -10.82 -5.09
N SER A 44 -38.42 -9.93 -5.85
CA SER A 44 -38.29 -8.47 -5.69
C SER A 44 -38.66 -7.76 -4.36
N ARG A 45 -37.68 -7.04 -3.78
CA ARG A 45 -37.64 -5.56 -3.66
C ARG A 45 -36.40 -5.07 -2.89
N SER A 46 -35.89 -3.91 -3.29
CA SER A 46 -35.09 -2.93 -2.54
C SER A 46 -34.14 -3.41 -1.41
N HIS A 47 -32.86 -3.59 -1.73
CA HIS A 47 -31.78 -3.63 -0.73
C HIS A 47 -30.98 -2.31 -0.72
N ARG A 48 -31.58 -1.23 -0.18
CA ARG A 48 -30.80 -0.23 0.57
C ARG A 48 -30.66 -0.75 2.00
N ARG A 49 -29.54 -0.42 2.65
CA ARG A 49 -29.15 -0.72 4.06
C ARG A 49 -28.45 -2.08 4.27
N LEU A 50 -27.12 -2.05 4.31
CA LEU A 50 -26.33 -2.93 5.17
C LEU A 50 -24.90 -2.40 5.42
N LEU A 51 -24.79 -1.24 6.07
CA LEU A 51 -23.55 -0.74 6.71
C LEU A 51 -23.88 0.32 7.79
N ALA A 52 -24.80 -0.02 8.71
CA ALA A 52 -25.24 0.90 9.77
C ALA A 52 -25.59 0.14 11.06
N ARG A 53 -24.58 -0.49 11.68
CA ARG A 53 -24.61 -1.03 13.05
C ARG A 53 -23.19 -1.41 13.47
N PHE A 54 -22.54 -0.54 14.26
CA PHE A 54 -21.60 -0.84 15.38
C PHE A 54 -20.73 0.36 15.76
N PHE A 55 -21.34 1.50 16.11
CA PHE A 55 -20.66 2.54 16.90
C PHE A 55 -21.62 3.14 17.94
N SER A 56 -21.61 2.57 19.14
CA SER A 56 -22.18 3.20 20.34
C SER A 56 -21.03 3.83 21.12
N VAL A 57 -20.64 5.06 20.74
CA VAL A 57 -19.59 5.79 21.43
C VAL A 57 -20.15 6.34 22.75
N ALA A 58 -19.67 5.81 23.88
CA ALA A 58 -19.89 6.42 25.18
C ALA A 58 -19.04 7.70 25.31
N PRO A 59 -19.54 8.76 25.97
CA PRO A 59 -18.80 10.01 26.11
C PRO A 59 -17.58 9.82 27.02
N ALA A 60 -16.39 10.12 26.51
CA ALA A 60 -15.16 10.13 27.31
C ALA A 60 -15.14 11.36 28.24
N SER A 61 -14.92 11.13 29.54
CA SER A 61 -14.80 12.18 30.53
C SER A 61 -13.52 13.00 30.34
N ALA A 62 -13.64 14.33 30.32
CA ALA A 62 -12.51 15.23 30.15
C ALA A 62 -11.67 15.35 31.45
N GLY A 63 -10.55 14.63 31.50
CA GLY A 63 -9.50 14.85 32.49
C GLY A 63 -8.62 16.08 32.16
N PRO A 64 -7.93 16.68 33.15
CA PRO A 64 -7.15 17.89 32.95
C PRO A 64 -5.94 17.66 32.03
N ARG A 65 -5.76 18.55 31.04
CA ARG A 65 -4.61 18.54 30.11
C ARG A 65 -3.34 19.04 30.79
N GLY A 66 -2.63 18.16 31.48
CA GLY A 66 -1.21 18.40 31.80
C GLY A 66 -0.37 18.38 30.52
N LEU A 67 0.59 19.29 30.36
CA LEU A 67 1.60 19.16 29.31
C LEU A 67 2.40 17.88 29.55
N ARG A 68 2.19 16.87 28.70
CA ARG A 68 3.18 15.79 28.57
C ARG A 68 4.44 16.39 27.95
N ALA A 69 5.57 16.22 28.62
CA ALA A 69 6.87 16.44 27.99
C ALA A 69 6.94 15.60 26.72
N ALA A 70 7.35 16.20 25.60
CA ALA A 70 7.59 15.47 24.37
C ALA A 70 8.68 14.42 24.64
N ALA A 71 8.44 13.17 24.23
CA ALA A 71 9.46 12.14 24.30
C ALA A 71 10.62 12.56 23.37
N SER A 72 11.85 12.60 23.89
CA SER A 72 13.03 13.04 23.13
C SER A 72 13.43 12.08 22.01
N ALA A 73 12.90 10.85 22.02
CA ALA A 73 13.07 9.88 20.95
C ALA A 73 11.76 9.12 20.67
N VAL A 74 11.58 8.74 19.41
CA VAL A 74 10.48 7.92 18.89
C VAL A 74 11.08 6.64 18.29
N GLU A 75 10.39 5.50 18.41
CA GLU A 75 10.81 4.24 17.78
C GLU A 75 9.83 3.89 16.64
N VAL A 76 10.35 3.75 15.41
CA VAL A 76 9.58 3.40 14.20
C VAL A 76 10.42 2.48 13.31
N GLY A 77 9.87 1.34 12.85
CA GLY A 77 10.62 0.42 11.99
C GLY A 77 11.85 -0.19 12.65
N GLY A 78 11.79 -0.44 13.97
CA GLY A 78 12.94 -0.84 14.79
C GLY A 78 14.07 0.19 14.90
N VAL A 79 13.88 1.42 14.41
CA VAL A 79 14.86 2.52 14.48
C VAL A 79 14.41 3.51 15.55
N LYS A 80 15.33 3.81 16.49
CA LYS A 80 15.16 4.94 17.42
C LYS A 80 15.62 6.22 16.75
N MET A 81 14.76 7.24 16.80
CA MET A 81 14.90 8.52 16.12
C MET A 81 14.78 9.60 17.18
N ALA A 82 15.86 10.34 17.44
CA ALA A 82 15.83 11.50 18.32
C ALA A 82 15.18 12.69 17.60
N ARG A 83 14.81 13.74 18.34
CA ARG A 83 14.35 15.00 17.74
C ARG A 83 15.40 15.55 16.78
N GLU A 84 16.66 15.51 17.19
CA GLU A 84 17.82 16.08 16.51
C GLU A 84 18.17 15.33 15.20
N ASP A 85 17.71 14.08 15.04
CA ASP A 85 17.86 13.33 13.79
C ASP A 85 16.92 13.87 12.68
N VAL A 86 15.80 14.48 13.08
CA VAL A 86 14.71 14.94 12.21
C VAL A 86 14.72 16.46 12.06
N VAL A 87 14.85 17.20 13.16
CA VAL A 87 14.83 18.66 13.25
C VAL A 87 16.28 19.14 13.43
N LYS A 88 16.96 19.36 12.31
CA LYS A 88 18.38 19.76 12.28
C LYS A 88 18.50 21.27 12.16
N GLU A 89 18.57 21.94 13.30
CA GLU A 89 18.65 23.40 13.40
C GLU A 89 19.94 23.99 12.77
N ASP A 90 20.96 23.16 12.56
CA ASP A 90 22.25 23.48 11.95
C ASP A 90 22.34 23.14 10.44
N ASP A 91 21.38 22.38 9.89
CA ASP A 91 21.36 21.99 8.47
C ASP A 91 20.51 22.99 7.66
N PRO A 92 21.11 23.80 6.76
CA PRO A 92 20.37 24.80 5.97
C PRO A 92 19.41 24.18 4.94
N THR A 93 19.38 22.85 4.80
CA THR A 93 18.43 22.12 3.97
C THR A 93 17.25 21.54 4.76
N ASN A 94 17.28 21.62 6.10
CA ASN A 94 16.19 21.16 6.94
C ASN A 94 15.03 22.18 6.98
N ASN A 95 13.82 21.69 6.74
CA ASN A 95 12.58 22.47 6.77
C ASN A 95 11.49 21.83 7.65
N VAL A 96 11.88 20.94 8.57
CA VAL A 96 10.95 20.10 9.35
C VAL A 96 10.72 20.73 10.73
N PRO A 97 9.53 21.28 11.02
CA PRO A 97 9.24 21.85 12.34
C PRO A 97 8.88 20.76 13.35
N ASP A 98 8.99 21.08 14.65
CA ASP A 98 8.62 20.21 15.78
C ASP A 98 7.19 19.65 15.70
N THR A 99 6.27 20.39 15.09
CA THR A 99 4.90 19.95 14.85
C THR A 99 4.82 18.74 13.92
N ILE A 100 5.77 18.57 12.99
CA ILE A 100 5.88 17.36 12.15
C ILE A 100 6.55 16.23 12.94
N PHE A 101 7.63 16.50 13.68
CA PHE A 101 8.28 15.48 14.52
C PHE A 101 7.29 14.80 15.48
N SER A 102 6.43 15.59 16.15
CA SER A 102 5.39 15.06 17.05
C SER A 102 4.41 14.08 16.38
N LYS A 103 4.18 14.21 15.06
CA LYS A 103 3.26 13.37 14.28
C LYS A 103 3.89 12.05 13.81
N ILE A 104 5.22 11.94 13.73
CA ILE A 104 5.92 10.71 13.28
C ILE A 104 5.54 9.51 14.15
N SER A 105 5.36 9.73 15.46
CA SER A 105 4.97 8.70 16.42
C SER A 105 3.55 8.15 16.24
N LEU A 106 2.68 8.79 15.45
CA LEU A 106 1.25 8.48 15.43
C LEU A 106 0.93 7.15 14.74
N GLN A 107 1.62 6.83 13.64
CA GLN A 107 1.48 5.58 12.87
C GLN A 107 0.00 5.14 12.70
N LEU A 108 -0.86 6.05 12.21
CA LEU A 108 -2.33 5.87 12.20
C LEU A 108 -2.78 4.64 11.39
N HIS A 109 -2.02 4.25 10.37
CA HIS A 109 -2.23 3.05 9.55
C HIS A 109 -2.01 1.72 10.30
N ARG A 110 -1.41 1.75 11.51
CA ARG A 110 -1.18 0.57 12.37
C ARG A 110 -2.19 0.42 13.49
N ARG A 111 -3.19 1.29 13.54
CA ARG A 111 -4.26 1.27 14.55
C ARG A 111 -5.48 0.60 13.95
N ASP A 112 -5.74 -0.64 14.33
CA ASP A 112 -6.81 -1.46 13.73
C ASP A 112 -8.22 -0.86 13.85
N ASN A 113 -8.43 0.06 14.80
CA ASN A 113 -9.67 0.79 15.01
C ASN A 113 -9.73 2.18 14.33
N HIS A 114 -8.68 2.57 13.60
CA HIS A 114 -8.61 3.82 12.86
C HIS A 114 -9.00 3.59 11.39
N PRO A 115 -9.72 4.50 10.71
CA PRO A 115 -10.12 4.33 9.31
C PRO A 115 -8.98 3.90 8.36
N LEU A 116 -7.81 4.54 8.49
CA LEU A 116 -6.62 4.18 7.71
C LEU A 116 -6.09 2.77 8.02
N GLY A 117 -6.16 2.31 9.27
CA GLY A 117 -5.74 0.96 9.67
C GLY A 117 -6.73 -0.10 9.21
N ILE A 118 -8.04 0.17 9.33
CA ILE A 118 -9.11 -0.68 8.77
C ILE A 118 -8.88 -0.86 7.26
N LEU A 119 -8.71 0.24 6.52
CA LEU A 119 -8.50 0.19 5.08
C LEU A 119 -7.20 -0.53 4.70
N LYS A 120 -6.07 -0.22 5.37
CA LYS A 120 -4.80 -0.93 5.16
C LYS A 120 -4.95 -2.43 5.41
N ASN A 121 -5.56 -2.83 6.52
CA ASN A 121 -5.80 -4.23 6.84
C ASN A 121 -6.74 -4.89 5.82
N THR A 122 -7.74 -4.19 5.27
CA THR A 122 -8.57 -4.69 4.16
C THR A 122 -7.74 -4.91 2.89
N ILE A 123 -6.86 -3.98 2.54
CA ILE A 123 -5.93 -4.12 1.40
C ILE A 123 -4.97 -5.29 1.62
N TYR A 124 -4.40 -5.44 2.82
CA TYR A 124 -3.53 -6.57 3.18
C TYR A 124 -4.28 -7.91 3.05
N ASN A 125 -5.52 -8.00 3.54
CA ASN A 125 -6.39 -9.18 3.39
C ASN A 125 -6.77 -9.51 1.93
N TYR A 126 -6.57 -8.57 1.00
CA TYR A 126 -6.66 -8.84 -0.44
C TYR A 126 -5.33 -9.40 -0.96
N PHE A 127 -4.20 -8.74 -0.67
CA PHE A 127 -2.90 -9.18 -1.17
C PHE A 127 -2.43 -10.51 -0.57
N ASP A 128 -2.65 -10.76 0.72
CA ASP A 128 -2.26 -12.01 1.42
C ASP A 128 -2.90 -13.28 0.83
N LYS A 129 -4.09 -13.15 0.21
CA LYS A 129 -4.77 -14.24 -0.49
C LYS A 129 -4.20 -14.54 -1.88
N ASN A 130 -3.45 -13.60 -2.45
CA ASN A 130 -2.95 -13.64 -3.82
C ASN A 130 -1.41 -13.71 -3.89
N PHE A 131 -0.70 -13.26 -2.84
CA PHE A 131 0.75 -13.07 -2.79
C PHE A 131 1.28 -13.28 -1.36
N THR A 132 2.59 -13.51 -1.23
CA THR A 132 3.27 -13.72 0.06
C THR A 132 4.27 -12.62 0.37
N GLY A 133 4.21 -12.02 1.56
CA GLY A 133 5.16 -11.02 2.07
C GLY A 133 4.52 -9.67 2.35
N GLN A 134 4.70 -9.14 3.55
CA GLN A 134 4.13 -7.87 4.05
C GLN A 134 5.16 -7.17 4.96
N PHE A 135 5.24 -5.82 4.93
CA PHE A 135 6.23 -5.01 5.65
C PHE A 135 5.65 -3.66 6.15
N ASP A 136 4.98 -3.69 7.29
CA ASP A 136 4.32 -2.52 7.94
C ASP A 136 5.21 -1.80 8.99
N ASP A 137 6.48 -2.20 9.15
CA ASP A 137 7.40 -1.66 10.18
C ASP A 137 8.65 -1.05 9.55
N LEU A 138 8.48 0.11 8.94
CA LEU A 138 9.50 0.77 8.11
C LEU A 138 9.73 2.23 8.59
N CYS A 139 10.99 2.63 8.78
CA CYS A 139 11.37 3.94 9.35
C CYS A 139 11.25 5.11 8.35
N PRO A 140 10.41 6.14 8.61
CA PRO A 140 10.10 7.19 7.64
C PRO A 140 11.25 8.16 7.32
N LEU A 141 12.39 8.09 8.03
CA LEU A 141 13.60 8.79 7.63
C LEU A 141 14.35 7.99 6.56
N VAL A 142 14.25 8.46 5.32
CA VAL A 142 14.99 7.96 4.16
C VAL A 142 16.02 8.98 3.69
N SER A 143 17.16 8.50 3.18
CA SER A 143 18.12 9.38 2.50
C SER A 143 17.60 9.84 1.12
N VAL A 144 18.11 10.97 0.64
CA VAL A 144 17.87 11.49 -0.73
C VAL A 144 18.05 10.41 -1.79
N LYS A 145 19.10 9.61 -1.62
CA LYS A 145 19.47 8.54 -2.55
C LYS A 145 18.40 7.44 -2.56
N GLN A 146 17.87 7.05 -1.40
CA GLN A 146 16.77 6.08 -1.31
C GLN A 146 15.46 6.62 -1.90
N ASN A 147 15.13 7.89 -1.64
CA ASN A 147 13.87 8.50 -2.07
C ASN A 147 13.83 8.84 -3.57
N PHE A 148 14.96 9.22 -4.18
CA PHE A 148 15.03 9.70 -5.56
C PHE A 148 15.93 8.88 -6.49
N ASP A 149 17.15 8.52 -6.06
CA ASP A 149 18.16 7.94 -6.97
C ASP A 149 18.03 6.42 -7.15
N ASP A 150 17.57 5.73 -6.11
CA ASP A 150 17.64 4.28 -6.03
C ASP A 150 16.27 3.57 -6.11
N VAL A 151 15.17 4.29 -5.83
CA VAL A 151 13.76 3.80 -5.77
C VAL A 151 13.69 2.34 -5.32
N LEU A 152 14.22 2.11 -4.12
CA LEU A 152 14.56 0.77 -3.66
C LEU A 152 13.31 0.03 -3.25
N VAL A 153 12.97 -1.03 -3.98
CA VAL A 153 11.98 -2.00 -3.53
C VAL A 153 12.62 -3.39 -3.43
N PRO A 154 12.57 -4.06 -2.26
CA PRO A 154 13.06 -5.42 -2.08
C PRO A 154 12.40 -6.42 -3.04
N SER A 155 13.01 -7.60 -3.21
CA SER A 155 12.48 -8.67 -4.09
C SER A 155 11.26 -9.36 -3.50
N ASP A 156 11.18 -9.31 -2.18
CA ASP A 156 10.25 -9.94 -1.26
C ASP A 156 9.15 -8.96 -0.80
N HIS A 157 9.13 -7.74 -1.34
CA HIS A 157 8.19 -6.69 -0.97
C HIS A 157 7.07 -6.57 -2.00
N MET A 158 5.89 -7.09 -1.64
CA MET A 158 4.71 -7.12 -2.52
C MET A 158 3.76 -5.92 -2.37
N GLU A 159 3.99 -5.05 -1.38
CA GLU A 159 3.15 -3.86 -1.15
C GLU A 159 3.47 -2.79 -2.19
N GLY A 160 2.66 -2.72 -3.25
CA GLY A 160 2.85 -1.75 -4.31
C GLY A 160 3.98 -2.09 -5.29
N PHE A 161 4.49 -3.32 -5.30
CA PHE A 161 5.55 -3.75 -6.23
C PHE A 161 5.55 -5.26 -6.45
N ARG A 162 6.01 -5.72 -7.61
CA ARG A 162 6.33 -7.14 -7.86
C ARG A 162 7.42 -7.23 -8.90
N VAL A 163 8.35 -8.16 -8.71
CA VAL A 163 9.40 -8.46 -9.69
C VAL A 163 9.15 -9.83 -10.30
N PHE A 164 9.48 -9.94 -11.59
CA PHE A 164 9.38 -11.13 -12.40
C PHE A 164 10.78 -11.54 -12.86
N SER A 165 11.05 -12.84 -12.82
CA SER A 165 12.17 -13.50 -13.48
C SER A 165 11.79 -13.87 -14.93
N PRO A 166 12.74 -13.96 -15.88
CA PRO A 166 12.48 -14.32 -17.27
C PRO A 166 11.60 -15.57 -17.47
N ASP A 167 11.78 -16.57 -16.60
CA ASP A 167 11.08 -17.84 -16.68
C ASP A 167 9.55 -17.70 -16.47
N GLU A 168 9.09 -16.66 -15.75
CA GLU A 168 7.67 -16.42 -15.48
C GLU A 168 6.86 -16.00 -16.71
N TRP A 169 7.45 -15.18 -17.60
CA TRP A 169 6.76 -14.73 -18.82
C TRP A 169 7.22 -15.44 -20.10
N SER A 170 8.34 -16.17 -20.09
CA SER A 170 8.87 -16.85 -21.29
C SER A 170 7.87 -17.82 -21.93
N GLY A 171 6.99 -18.45 -21.14
CA GLY A 171 5.92 -19.32 -21.64
C GLY A 171 4.65 -18.61 -22.12
N SER A 172 4.53 -17.30 -21.96
CA SER A 172 3.29 -16.54 -22.22
C SER A 172 3.13 -16.09 -23.69
N GLY A 173 4.22 -16.04 -24.46
CA GLY A 173 4.26 -15.41 -25.78
C GLY A 173 4.22 -13.88 -25.78
N MET A 174 4.19 -13.24 -24.60
CA MET A 174 4.31 -11.80 -24.42
C MET A 174 5.76 -11.42 -24.09
N ASP A 175 6.14 -10.18 -24.38
CA ASP A 175 7.33 -9.60 -23.74
C ASP A 175 7.07 -9.34 -22.25
N GLY A 176 8.14 -9.20 -21.46
CA GLY A 176 8.03 -9.07 -20.01
C GLY A 176 7.31 -7.80 -19.55
N THR A 177 7.38 -6.71 -20.32
CA THR A 177 6.69 -5.44 -20.02
C THR A 177 5.19 -5.59 -20.23
N ALA A 178 4.76 -6.16 -21.36
CA ALA A 178 3.35 -6.47 -21.60
C ALA A 178 2.79 -7.46 -20.58
N TYR A 179 3.55 -8.50 -20.22
CA TYR A 179 3.16 -9.48 -19.19
C TYR A 179 2.97 -8.80 -17.81
N ALA A 180 3.93 -7.99 -17.37
CA ALA A 180 3.85 -7.28 -16.10
C ALA A 180 2.68 -6.27 -16.08
N ALA A 181 2.46 -5.53 -17.16
CA ALA A 181 1.33 -4.60 -17.28
C ALA A 181 -0.03 -5.32 -17.21
N ALA A 182 -0.17 -6.46 -17.90
CA ALA A 182 -1.40 -7.26 -17.88
C ALA A 182 -1.69 -7.87 -16.50
N GLU A 183 -0.66 -8.34 -15.78
CA GLU A 183 -0.82 -8.83 -14.40
C GLU A 183 -1.21 -7.68 -13.45
N LEU A 184 -0.50 -6.56 -13.53
CA LEU A 184 -0.75 -5.33 -12.76
C LEU A 184 -2.21 -4.86 -12.89
N MET A 185 -2.69 -4.68 -14.11
CA MET A 185 -4.06 -4.20 -14.35
C MET A 185 -5.10 -5.16 -13.75
N LYS A 186 -4.94 -6.47 -13.99
CA LYS A 186 -5.83 -7.50 -13.46
C LYS A 186 -5.89 -7.53 -11.93
N ILE A 187 -4.75 -7.34 -11.26
CA ILE A 187 -4.66 -7.28 -9.79
C ILE A 187 -5.39 -6.05 -9.27
N LEU A 188 -5.19 -4.90 -9.90
CA LEU A 188 -5.73 -3.63 -9.42
C LEU A 188 -7.24 -3.48 -9.69
N GLU A 189 -7.76 -4.00 -10.80
CA GLU A 189 -9.20 -4.18 -11.02
C GLU A 189 -9.83 -5.15 -10.00
N GLY A 190 -9.07 -6.15 -9.55
CA GLY A 190 -9.46 -7.05 -8.46
C GLY A 190 -9.53 -6.34 -7.11
N LEU A 191 -8.51 -5.52 -6.79
CA LEU A 191 -8.45 -4.70 -5.58
C LEU A 191 -9.59 -3.67 -5.54
N ALA A 192 -9.81 -2.94 -6.63
CA ALA A 192 -10.88 -1.95 -6.72
C ALA A 192 -12.27 -2.61 -6.56
N ARG A 193 -12.50 -3.79 -7.16
CA ARG A 193 -13.72 -4.57 -6.93
C ARG A 193 -13.85 -5.08 -5.50
N TYR A 194 -12.75 -5.40 -4.83
CA TYR A 194 -12.75 -5.85 -3.45
C TYR A 194 -13.08 -4.72 -2.46
N LEU A 195 -12.63 -3.50 -2.73
CA LEU A 195 -12.87 -2.32 -1.89
C LEU A 195 -14.23 -1.66 -2.14
N PHE A 196 -14.63 -1.48 -3.41
CA PHE A 196 -15.81 -0.70 -3.79
C PHE A 196 -17.00 -1.56 -4.29
N GLY A 197 -16.79 -2.86 -4.50
CA GLY A 197 -17.79 -3.76 -5.08
C GLY A 197 -17.87 -3.68 -6.60
N ALA A 198 -19.06 -3.86 -7.17
CA ALA A 198 -19.26 -3.73 -8.60
C ALA A 198 -19.36 -2.25 -9.00
N VAL A 199 -18.24 -1.68 -9.45
CA VAL A 199 -18.12 -0.31 -9.96
C VAL A 199 -17.61 -0.31 -11.41
N GLU A 200 -17.95 0.74 -12.16
CA GLU A 200 -17.36 0.98 -13.48
C GLU A 200 -15.92 1.48 -13.30
N MET A 201 -15.04 1.11 -14.23
CA MET A 201 -13.60 1.36 -14.15
C MET A 201 -13.07 1.86 -15.48
N ARG A 202 -12.08 2.74 -15.46
CA ARG A 202 -11.29 3.10 -16.64
C ARG A 202 -9.81 3.25 -16.30
N TRP A 203 -8.99 2.86 -17.26
CA TRP A 203 -7.56 3.11 -17.24
C TRP A 203 -7.27 4.42 -17.96
N VAL A 204 -6.45 5.26 -17.34
CA VAL A 204 -5.99 6.55 -17.89
C VAL A 204 -4.47 6.47 -18.08
N ASP A 205 -3.99 6.71 -19.30
CA ASP A 205 -2.56 6.80 -19.57
C ASP A 205 -2.00 8.07 -18.88
N THR A 206 -0.94 7.89 -18.09
CA THR A 206 -0.30 8.98 -17.31
C THR A 206 1.22 8.91 -17.47
N TYR A 207 1.98 9.67 -16.69
CA TYR A 207 3.44 9.63 -16.67
C TYR A 207 4.00 9.74 -15.25
N PHE A 208 4.73 8.70 -14.82
CA PHE A 208 5.59 8.76 -13.64
C PHE A 208 7.06 8.55 -14.05
N PRO A 209 8.03 9.34 -13.54
CA PRO A 209 9.45 9.23 -13.94
C PRO A 209 10.16 7.90 -13.64
N PHE A 210 9.47 6.97 -12.99
CA PHE A 210 9.98 5.66 -12.54
C PHE A 210 9.18 4.48 -13.11
N THR A 211 8.16 4.71 -13.94
CA THR A 211 7.43 3.66 -14.66
C THR A 211 7.17 4.01 -16.13
N ASN A 212 7.21 3.00 -17.00
CA ASN A 212 6.87 3.08 -18.40
C ASN A 212 6.47 1.69 -18.94
N PRO A 213 5.22 1.48 -19.38
CA PRO A 213 4.10 2.42 -19.36
C PRO A 213 3.60 2.75 -17.93
N SER A 214 2.91 3.88 -17.79
CA SER A 214 2.31 4.37 -16.54
C SER A 214 0.80 4.54 -16.73
N PHE A 215 0.01 4.16 -15.71
CA PHE A 215 -1.45 4.24 -15.74
C PHE A 215 -2.01 4.75 -14.41
N GLU A 216 -3.14 5.43 -14.46
CA GLU A 216 -4.02 5.69 -13.32
C GLU A 216 -5.29 4.83 -13.46
N LEU A 217 -5.77 4.30 -12.33
CA LEU A 217 -7.06 3.59 -12.26
C LEU A 217 -8.10 4.52 -11.66
N GLU A 218 -9.12 4.85 -12.47
CA GLU A 218 -10.27 5.60 -12.01
C GLU A 218 -11.51 4.71 -11.94
N ILE A 219 -12.37 4.97 -10.95
CA ILE A 219 -13.66 4.30 -10.80
C ILE A 219 -14.80 5.32 -10.86
N TYR A 220 -15.96 4.92 -11.37
CA TYR A 220 -17.17 5.73 -11.26
C TYR A 220 -17.86 5.45 -9.92
N PHE A 221 -17.91 6.44 -9.04
CA PHE A 221 -18.41 6.30 -7.67
C PHE A 221 -19.03 7.61 -7.18
N GLN A 222 -20.21 7.53 -6.54
CA GLN A 222 -20.97 8.71 -6.06
C GLN A 222 -21.17 9.78 -7.17
N ASP A 223 -21.56 9.32 -8.36
CA ASP A 223 -21.85 10.12 -9.55
C ASP A 223 -20.66 10.87 -10.20
N ASP A 224 -19.41 10.64 -9.75
CA ASP A 224 -18.18 11.22 -10.31
C ASP A 224 -17.07 10.16 -10.58
N TRP A 225 -16.02 10.55 -11.33
CA TRP A 225 -14.82 9.73 -11.55
C TRP A 225 -13.77 9.99 -10.48
N LEU A 226 -13.38 8.93 -9.78
CA LEU A 226 -12.40 8.95 -8.70
C LEU A 226 -11.13 8.19 -9.09
N GLU A 227 -10.01 8.90 -9.19
CA GLU A 227 -8.66 8.33 -9.19
C GLU A 227 -8.40 7.60 -7.85
N VAL A 228 -8.22 6.27 -7.96
CA VAL A 228 -7.99 5.36 -6.83
C VAL A 228 -6.49 5.22 -6.54
N LEU A 229 -5.69 5.11 -7.60
CA LEU A 229 -4.26 4.79 -7.55
C LEU A 229 -3.55 5.12 -8.87
N GLY A 230 -2.23 5.31 -8.78
CA GLY A 230 -1.31 5.37 -9.92
C GLY A 230 -0.38 4.15 -9.93
N CYS A 231 -0.03 3.66 -11.11
CA CYS A 231 0.78 2.45 -11.28
C CYS A 231 1.56 2.44 -12.61
N GLY A 232 2.37 1.40 -12.83
CA GLY A 232 3.02 1.15 -14.11
C GLY A 232 4.07 0.04 -14.05
N VAL A 233 4.70 -0.24 -15.19
CA VAL A 233 5.86 -1.15 -15.27
C VAL A 233 7.10 -0.36 -14.91
N THR A 234 7.90 -0.83 -13.96
CA THR A 234 9.08 -0.13 -13.43
C THR A 234 10.17 0.07 -14.48
N GLU A 235 10.74 1.28 -14.54
CA GLU A 235 11.83 1.60 -15.45
C GLU A 235 13.07 0.71 -15.26
N GLN A 236 13.60 0.15 -16.36
CA GLN A 236 14.59 -0.93 -16.30
C GLN A 236 15.89 -0.51 -15.63
N GLU A 237 16.24 0.77 -15.66
CA GLU A 237 17.42 1.31 -14.97
C GLU A 237 17.34 1.18 -13.45
N ILE A 238 16.13 1.20 -12.86
CA ILE A 238 15.93 0.97 -11.42
C ILE A 238 16.28 -0.47 -11.08
N LEU A 239 15.82 -1.43 -11.89
CA LEU A 239 16.11 -2.86 -11.69
C LEU A 239 17.60 -3.18 -11.93
N LYS A 240 18.21 -2.62 -12.97
CA LYS A 240 19.65 -2.74 -13.25
C LYS A 240 20.53 -2.22 -12.11
N ARG A 241 20.22 -1.05 -11.54
CA ARG A 241 20.93 -0.48 -10.36
C ARG A 241 20.83 -1.39 -9.14
N ASN A 242 19.75 -2.16 -9.03
CA ASN A 242 19.50 -3.14 -7.98
C ASN A 242 20.01 -4.56 -8.31
N GLY A 243 20.83 -4.72 -9.36
CA GLY A 243 21.42 -6.00 -9.75
C GLY A 243 20.50 -6.95 -10.51
N ARG A 244 19.26 -6.53 -10.84
CA ARG A 244 18.25 -7.33 -11.54
C ARG A 244 18.16 -6.91 -13.01
N ARG A 245 19.20 -7.23 -13.78
CA ARG A 245 19.36 -6.73 -15.16
C ARG A 245 18.29 -7.24 -16.12
N ASP A 246 17.92 -8.50 -15.97
CA ASP A 246 17.06 -9.25 -16.89
C ASP A 246 15.64 -9.47 -16.34
N HIS A 247 15.29 -8.80 -15.24
CA HIS A 247 13.97 -8.91 -14.63
C HIS A 247 13.08 -7.77 -15.12
N VAL A 248 11.76 -7.96 -15.06
CA VAL A 248 10.78 -6.86 -15.18
C VAL A 248 10.09 -6.70 -13.82
N ALA A 249 9.50 -5.55 -13.56
CA ALA A 249 8.71 -5.33 -12.35
C ALA A 249 7.53 -4.40 -12.66
N TRP A 250 6.46 -4.49 -11.87
CA TRP A 250 5.45 -3.45 -11.81
C TRP A 250 5.44 -2.77 -10.44
N ALA A 251 4.90 -1.55 -10.38
CA ALA A 251 4.70 -0.77 -9.17
C ALA A 251 3.29 -0.14 -9.14
N PHE A 252 2.73 0.07 -7.95
CA PHE A 252 1.55 0.92 -7.74
C PHE A 252 1.62 1.68 -6.41
N GLY A 253 0.97 2.83 -6.36
CA GLY A 253 0.80 3.64 -5.15
C GLY A 253 -0.65 4.12 -5.01
N LEU A 254 -1.18 4.01 -3.79
CA LEU A 254 -2.55 4.43 -3.43
C LEU A 254 -2.52 5.41 -2.25
N GLY A 255 -3.49 6.33 -2.23
CA GLY A 255 -3.67 7.28 -1.11
C GLY A 255 -4.67 6.75 -0.10
N LEU A 256 -4.21 6.20 1.03
CA LEU A 256 -5.09 5.64 2.07
C LEU A 256 -6.09 6.68 2.59
N GLU A 257 -5.66 7.94 2.75
CA GLU A 257 -6.52 9.04 3.20
C GLU A 257 -7.64 9.33 2.19
N ARG A 258 -7.33 9.49 0.90
CA ARG A 258 -8.31 9.77 -0.16
C ARG A 258 -9.35 8.65 -0.26
N LEU A 259 -8.89 7.39 -0.21
CA LEU A 259 -9.77 6.23 -0.25
C LEU A 259 -10.62 6.10 1.02
N ALA A 260 -10.05 6.37 2.20
CA ALA A 260 -10.78 6.35 3.47
C ALA A 260 -11.85 7.45 3.55
N MET A 261 -11.57 8.65 3.03
CA MET A 261 -12.54 9.74 2.95
C MET A 261 -13.78 9.32 2.14
N VAL A 262 -13.57 8.72 0.96
CA VAL A 262 -14.67 8.27 0.09
C VAL A 262 -15.40 7.05 0.65
N LEU A 263 -14.68 6.04 1.14
CA LEU A 263 -15.27 4.78 1.63
C LEU A 263 -16.02 4.94 2.97
N PHE A 264 -15.63 5.92 3.80
CA PHE A 264 -16.19 6.13 5.13
C PHE A 264 -16.92 7.48 5.31
N ASP A 265 -17.16 8.21 4.21
CA ASP A 265 -17.89 9.49 4.20
C ASP A 265 -17.27 10.55 5.15
N ILE A 266 -15.94 10.69 5.08
CA ILE A 266 -15.18 11.64 5.92
C ILE A 266 -14.97 12.94 5.12
N PRO A 267 -15.53 14.08 5.57
CA PRO A 267 -15.57 15.31 4.78
C PRO A 267 -14.28 16.16 4.83
N ASP A 268 -13.33 15.84 5.72
CA ASP A 268 -12.08 16.60 5.94
C ASP A 268 -10.96 15.64 6.42
N ILE A 269 -9.69 16.04 6.27
CA ILE A 269 -8.48 15.18 6.36
C ILE A 269 -7.62 15.40 7.62
#